data_AF-A0AAJ4XVH3-F1
#
_entry.id   AF-A0AAJ4XVH3-F1
#
_cell.length_a   1.000
_cell.length_b   1.000
_cell.length_c   1.000
_cell.angle_alpha   90.00
_cell.angle_beta   90.00
_cell.angle_gamma   90.00
#
_symmetry.space_group_name_H-M   'P 1'
#
loop_
_entity.id
_entity.type
_entity.pdbx_description
1 polymer ?
#
loop_
_entity_poly.entity_id
_entity_poly.type
_entity_poly.pdbx_seq_one_letter_code
_entity_poly.pdbx_strand_id
1 'polypeptide(L)'
;MSWTRGRDLTNGEVPSSITENRGQHRPSICQVKIHGIFEKGLGPAAATAYLAVAMLLVSAGTAEADPGDNPNRLTTITSSSELSKLQLVEHRVPTASLDNLASEMGTSRGVDQVLASANHPMRNAANCYGTETAALPVKPTAESSFCWDTGDAVTQDWLRQSVTSSGDADNDGVWGTNKVILAGWGQNGTTTTYHMGRIAFIDANDPNNLKYRWVLPVIPLNGGTDYRALKSHMGGMVWYQDKLIVTSWEKDSDNNVMYIFDMKRILQATVNSSAVGKVSGGWSADGYQYVMPAIGSYSLAGGACSSANDDSRPCFGSIL
;
A
#
# COMPACT_ATOMS: atom_id res chain seq x y z
N MET A 1 42.86 -33.68 -1.00
CA MET A 1 43.82 -34.37 -0.12
C MET A 1 43.05 -34.93 1.06
N SER A 2 43.23 -36.22 1.34
CA SER A 2 42.63 -36.97 2.46
C SER A 2 43.32 -36.63 3.78
N TRP A 3 42.59 -36.56 4.90
CA TRP A 3 42.80 -37.46 6.06
C TRP A 3 41.83 -37.22 7.24
N THR A 4 41.67 -38.29 8.00
CA THR A 4 40.73 -38.64 9.08
C THR A 4 41.21 -38.38 10.52
N ARG A 5 40.23 -38.19 11.43
CA ARG A 5 40.08 -38.57 12.87
C ARG A 5 41.25 -38.44 13.87
N GLY A 6 40.92 -37.84 15.03
CA GLY A 6 40.92 -38.57 16.32
C GLY A 6 41.29 -37.81 17.61
N ARG A 7 40.39 -37.89 18.62
CA ARG A 7 40.59 -37.87 20.11
C ARG A 7 41.12 -36.58 20.76
N ASP A 8 40.86 -36.22 22.02
CA ASP A 8 39.88 -36.49 23.11
C ASP A 8 40.29 -35.52 24.26
N LEU A 9 39.43 -35.32 25.28
CA LEU A 9 39.69 -34.75 26.63
C LEU A 9 39.30 -33.28 26.99
N THR A 10 38.36 -33.24 27.96
CA THR A 10 38.28 -32.44 29.21
C THR A 10 37.69 -31.01 29.26
N ASN A 11 36.56 -30.93 29.99
CA ASN A 11 36.09 -29.93 30.98
C ASN A 11 36.40 -28.44 30.81
N GLY A 12 35.33 -27.62 30.90
CA GLY A 12 35.38 -26.30 31.55
C GLY A 12 34.73 -25.15 30.76
N GLU A 13 33.54 -24.73 31.21
CA GLU A 13 32.90 -23.40 31.14
C GLU A 13 32.82 -22.56 29.84
N VAL A 14 31.60 -22.03 29.63
CA VAL A 14 31.11 -21.17 28.54
C VAL A 14 31.58 -19.72 28.74
N PRO A 15 31.93 -18.99 27.67
CA PRO A 15 31.08 -17.85 27.31
C PRO A 15 30.80 -17.70 25.80
N SER A 16 29.52 -17.50 25.50
CA SER A 16 28.92 -16.73 24.41
C SER A 16 29.87 -16.08 23.39
N SER A 17 29.96 -16.66 22.19
CA SER A 17 29.93 -15.94 20.92
C SER A 17 29.86 -16.95 19.77
N ILE A 18 28.68 -17.11 19.17
CA ILE A 18 28.58 -17.69 17.83
C ILE A 18 28.06 -16.60 16.93
N THR A 19 29.01 -15.96 16.25
CA THR A 19 28.80 -15.19 15.05
C THR A 19 28.39 -16.16 13.96
N GLU A 20 27.09 -16.36 13.74
CA GLU A 20 26.62 -17.15 12.58
C GLU A 20 26.32 -16.21 11.42
N ASN A 21 27.29 -16.18 10.51
CA ASN A 21 27.22 -15.53 9.21
C ASN A 21 26.29 -16.37 8.31
N ARG A 22 24.98 -16.14 8.36
CA ARG A 22 24.02 -16.73 7.40
C ARG A 22 23.72 -15.72 6.29
N GLY A 23 24.14 -16.09 5.08
CA GLY A 23 23.85 -15.37 3.86
C GLY A 23 22.35 -15.09 3.71
N GLN A 24 22.04 -13.83 3.41
CA GLN A 24 20.70 -13.37 3.04
C GLN A 24 20.28 -14.02 1.72
N HIS A 25 19.59 -15.14 1.81
CA HIS A 25 18.54 -15.50 0.87
C HIS A 25 17.21 -15.34 1.62
N ARG A 26 16.66 -14.12 1.57
CA ARG A 26 15.29 -13.86 1.99
C ARG A 26 14.38 -14.20 0.81
N PRO A 27 13.58 -15.28 0.85
CA PRO A 27 12.50 -15.42 -0.09
C PRO A 27 11.47 -14.31 0.19
N SER A 28 11.05 -13.64 -0.87
CA SER A 28 10.01 -12.62 -0.86
C SER A 28 8.70 -13.25 -0.34
N ILE A 29 8.34 -12.98 0.91
CA ILE A 29 7.16 -13.56 1.57
C ILE A 29 6.04 -12.51 1.69
N CYS A 30 4.82 -13.00 1.41
CA CYS A 30 3.49 -12.41 1.56
C CYS A 30 3.03 -11.38 0.51
N GLN A 31 2.57 -11.91 -0.64
CA GLN A 31 1.57 -11.24 -1.47
C GLN A 31 0.21 -11.26 -0.74
N VAL A 32 -0.46 -10.11 -0.70
CA VAL A 32 -1.79 -9.92 -0.09
C VAL A 32 -2.86 -10.66 -0.90
N LYS A 33 -3.76 -11.32 -0.18
CA LYS A 33 -4.84 -12.19 -0.68
C LYS A 33 -6.18 -11.47 -0.46
N ILE A 34 -6.88 -11.10 -1.53
CA ILE A 34 -8.26 -10.58 -1.44
C ILE A 34 -9.15 -11.39 -2.39
N HIS A 35 -10.26 -11.90 -1.85
CA HIS A 35 -11.33 -12.55 -2.62
C HIS A 35 -12.35 -11.48 -3.01
N GLY A 36 -12.54 -11.25 -4.31
CA GLY A 36 -13.74 -10.57 -4.82
C GLY A 36 -14.83 -11.63 -5.06
N ILE A 37 -15.90 -11.63 -4.26
CA ILE A 37 -17.10 -12.43 -4.53
C ILE A 37 -18.04 -11.57 -5.38
N PHE A 38 -18.21 -11.92 -6.65
CA PHE A 38 -19.27 -11.36 -7.51
C PHE A 38 -20.58 -12.14 -7.27
N GLU A 39 -21.52 -11.58 -6.52
CA GLU A 39 -22.90 -12.10 -6.48
C GLU A 39 -23.85 -11.24 -7.33
N LYS A 40 -24.68 -11.92 -8.12
CA LYS A 40 -25.69 -11.33 -9.02
C LYS A 40 -26.87 -10.75 -8.21
N GLY A 41 -27.33 -9.58 -8.64
CA GLY A 41 -28.26 -8.74 -7.90
C GLY A 41 -29.68 -9.27 -7.66
N LEU A 42 -30.34 -8.60 -6.71
CA LEU A 42 -31.79 -8.66 -6.48
C LEU A 42 -32.32 -7.23 -6.28
N GLY A 43 -33.44 -6.91 -6.93
CA GLY A 43 -34.03 -5.57 -7.04
C GLY A 43 -34.69 -5.01 -5.77
N PRO A 44 -35.28 -3.79 -5.85
CA PRO A 44 -35.39 -2.88 -4.72
C PRO A 44 -36.69 -3.06 -3.93
N ALA A 45 -36.61 -2.96 -2.61
CA ALA A 45 -37.73 -2.65 -1.75
C ALA A 45 -37.30 -1.61 -0.71
N ALA A 46 -38.17 -0.60 -0.51
CA ALA A 46 -37.89 0.63 0.20
C ALA A 46 -38.05 0.55 1.73
N ALA A 47 -37.42 1.55 2.36
CA ALA A 47 -37.79 2.23 3.61
C ALA A 47 -37.19 1.77 4.96
N THR A 48 -36.27 2.62 5.44
CA THR A 48 -36.04 3.08 6.84
C THR A 48 -35.94 2.05 7.97
N ALA A 49 -34.75 1.92 8.58
CA ALA A 49 -34.41 2.51 9.89
C ALA A 49 -33.16 1.86 10.54
N TYR A 50 -32.52 2.64 11.43
CA TYR A 50 -31.52 2.32 12.45
C TYR A 50 -30.05 2.13 12.03
N LEU A 51 -29.16 2.92 12.67
CA LEU A 51 -27.73 2.62 12.79
C LEU A 51 -27.59 1.30 13.55
N ALA A 52 -27.48 0.20 12.81
CA ALA A 52 -26.92 -1.04 13.30
C ALA A 52 -25.51 -1.14 12.73
N VAL A 53 -24.50 -1.09 13.61
CA VAL A 53 -23.14 -1.52 13.26
C VAL A 53 -23.26 -3.01 12.91
N ALA A 54 -23.27 -3.32 11.62
CA ALA A 54 -23.21 -4.70 11.16
C ALA A 54 -21.82 -5.23 11.48
N MET A 55 -21.72 -6.07 12.51
CA MET A 55 -20.54 -6.92 12.68
C MET A 55 -20.54 -7.93 11.53
N LEU A 56 -19.76 -7.63 10.49
CA LEU A 56 -19.43 -8.59 9.45
C LEU A 56 -18.72 -9.78 10.11
N LEU A 57 -19.41 -10.93 10.14
CA LEU A 57 -18.79 -12.22 10.42
C LEU A 57 -17.86 -12.54 9.26
N VAL A 58 -16.60 -12.10 9.35
CA VAL A 58 -15.54 -12.59 8.48
C VAL A 58 -15.34 -14.06 8.83
N SER A 59 -15.64 -14.95 7.89
CA SER A 59 -15.22 -16.34 7.96
C SER A 59 -13.69 -16.36 8.00
N ALA A 60 -13.14 -16.63 9.18
CA ALA A 60 -11.71 -16.79 9.39
C ALA A 60 -11.23 -18.03 8.62
N GLY A 61 -10.88 -17.85 7.35
CA GLY A 61 -9.95 -18.76 6.69
C GLY A 61 -8.60 -18.55 7.36
N THR A 62 -8.07 -19.57 8.04
CA THR A 62 -6.75 -19.51 8.66
C THR A 62 -5.69 -19.33 7.57
N ALA A 63 -5.21 -18.10 7.40
CA ALA A 63 -3.91 -17.85 6.83
C ALA A 63 -2.88 -18.18 7.92
N GLU A 64 -2.26 -19.36 7.81
CA GLU A 64 -1.16 -19.74 8.70
C GLU A 64 0.04 -18.81 8.41
N ALA A 65 0.48 -18.09 9.45
CA ALA A 65 1.79 -17.44 9.46
C ALA A 65 2.89 -18.49 9.73
N ASP A 66 4.12 -18.19 9.32
CA ASP A 66 5.32 -18.98 9.62
C ASP A 66 5.39 -19.29 11.15
N PRO A 67 5.77 -20.51 11.62
CA PRO A 67 5.69 -20.89 13.04
C PRO A 67 6.71 -20.20 13.97
N GLY A 68 7.43 -19.19 13.49
CA GLY A 68 8.41 -18.43 14.27
C GLY A 68 7.76 -17.20 14.90
N ASP A 69 7.73 -17.16 16.22
CA ASP A 69 7.17 -16.10 17.08
C ASP A 69 5.65 -16.10 17.18
N ASN A 70 5.11 -17.05 17.95
CA ASN A 70 3.73 -16.94 18.44
C ASN A 70 3.60 -15.64 19.25
N PRO A 71 2.85 -14.63 18.79
CA PRO A 71 2.49 -13.54 19.66
C PRO A 71 1.71 -14.16 20.83
N ASN A 72 2.08 -13.81 22.06
CA ASN A 72 1.35 -14.26 23.24
C ASN A 72 -0.17 -14.05 23.07
N ARG A 73 -0.98 -14.75 23.87
CA ARG A 73 -2.44 -14.63 23.81
C ARG A 73 -2.85 -13.16 23.81
N LEU A 74 -3.67 -12.77 22.81
CA LEU A 74 -4.21 -11.42 22.70
C LEU A 74 -4.82 -10.98 24.03
N THR A 75 -4.43 -9.81 24.50
CA THR A 75 -4.97 -9.18 25.72
C THR A 75 -5.85 -8.01 25.30
N THR A 76 -7.05 -7.95 25.88
CA THR A 76 -7.94 -6.81 25.65
C THR A 76 -7.43 -5.59 26.38
N ILE A 77 -7.28 -4.47 25.67
CA ILE A 77 -6.99 -3.18 26.28
C ILE A 77 -8.30 -2.62 26.85
N THR A 78 -8.39 -2.50 28.17
CA THR A 78 -9.58 -1.99 28.87
C THR A 78 -9.32 -0.65 29.58
N SER A 79 -8.06 -0.25 29.75
CA SER A 79 -7.71 1.01 30.39
C SER A 79 -8.04 2.20 29.48
N SER A 80 -8.81 3.15 30.02
CA SER A 80 -9.13 4.40 29.32
C SER A 80 -7.87 5.19 28.93
N SER A 81 -6.80 5.12 29.72
CA SER A 81 -5.53 5.80 29.42
C SER A 81 -4.75 5.17 28.28
N GLU A 82 -4.95 3.86 28.04
CA GLU A 82 -4.34 3.17 26.91
C GLU A 82 -5.18 3.36 25.66
N LEU A 83 -6.50 3.27 25.78
CA LEU A 83 -7.43 3.53 24.67
C LEU A 83 -7.34 4.98 24.16
N SER A 84 -7.11 5.96 25.04
CA SER A 84 -6.95 7.35 24.62
C SER A 84 -5.73 7.57 23.72
N LYS A 85 -4.67 6.76 23.87
CA LYS A 85 -3.49 6.81 22.98
C LYS A 85 -3.80 6.33 21.57
N LEU A 86 -4.81 5.47 21.42
CA LEU A 86 -5.21 4.87 20.15
C LEU A 86 -6.19 5.74 19.34
N GLN A 87 -6.62 6.87 19.90
CA GLN A 87 -7.54 7.77 19.20
C GLN A 87 -6.85 8.41 17.99
N LEU A 88 -7.55 8.39 16.85
CA LEU A 88 -7.12 9.08 15.64
C LEU A 88 -7.38 10.58 15.78
N VAL A 89 -6.36 11.38 15.47
CA VAL A 89 -6.43 12.84 15.39
C VAL A 89 -6.39 13.23 13.93
N GLU A 90 -7.47 13.87 13.45
CA GLU A 90 -7.59 14.29 12.05
C GLU A 90 -6.81 15.58 11.79
N HIS A 91 -6.05 15.57 10.69
CA HIS A 91 -5.37 16.74 10.15
C HIS A 91 -5.82 16.97 8.72
N ARG A 92 -6.65 17.99 8.50
CA ARG A 92 -7.12 18.34 7.15
C ARG A 92 -6.11 19.22 6.44
N VAL A 93 -5.86 18.94 5.16
CA VAL A 93 -5.17 19.92 4.32
C VAL A 93 -6.15 21.07 4.05
N PRO A 94 -5.75 22.34 4.30
CA PRO A 94 -6.63 23.47 4.06
C PRO A 94 -7.11 23.50 2.60
N THR A 95 -8.39 23.80 2.38
CA THR A 95 -8.97 23.86 1.02
C THR A 95 -8.22 24.85 0.14
N ALA A 96 -7.83 26.01 0.67
CA ALA A 96 -7.01 26.98 -0.05
C ALA A 96 -5.67 26.40 -0.54
N SER A 97 -5.04 25.50 0.22
CA SER A 97 -3.81 24.84 -0.20
C SER A 97 -4.04 23.90 -1.38
N LEU A 98 -5.15 23.15 -1.35
CA LEU A 98 -5.52 22.25 -2.44
C LEU A 98 -5.91 23.03 -3.70
N ASP A 99 -6.61 24.15 -3.53
CA ASP A 99 -7.04 25.01 -4.63
C ASP A 99 -5.85 25.75 -5.26
N ASN A 100 -4.91 26.25 -4.45
CA ASN A 100 -3.66 26.83 -4.93
C ASN A 100 -2.88 25.81 -5.77
N LEU A 101 -2.68 24.59 -5.23
CA LEU A 101 -1.94 23.55 -5.94
C LEU A 101 -2.61 23.19 -7.27
N ALA A 102 -3.95 23.03 -7.28
CA ALA A 102 -4.69 22.78 -8.51
C ALA A 102 -4.60 23.95 -9.49
N SER A 103 -4.67 25.20 -9.02
CA SER A 103 -4.56 26.39 -9.89
C SER A 103 -3.20 26.47 -10.59
N GLU A 104 -2.13 26.05 -9.92
CA GLU A 104 -0.75 26.09 -10.42
C GLU A 104 -0.40 24.90 -11.33
N MET A 105 -1.05 23.74 -11.15
CA MET A 105 -0.82 22.53 -11.95
C MET A 105 -1.83 22.36 -13.08
N GLY A 106 -2.94 23.10 -13.04
CA GLY A 106 -4.04 23.02 -14.00
C GLY A 106 -5.16 22.08 -13.56
N THR A 107 -6.09 21.81 -14.48
CA THR A 107 -7.32 21.07 -14.19
C THR A 107 -7.04 19.66 -13.66
N SER A 108 -7.69 19.32 -12.54
CA SER A 108 -7.71 17.95 -12.01
C SER A 108 -8.15 16.95 -13.08
N ARG A 109 -7.49 15.81 -13.06
CA ARG A 109 -7.75 14.65 -13.90
C ARG A 109 -8.59 13.65 -13.14
N GLY A 110 -9.57 13.07 -13.83
CA GLY A 110 -10.32 11.94 -13.31
C GLY A 110 -9.54 10.64 -13.51
N VAL A 111 -9.99 9.59 -12.80
CA VAL A 111 -9.47 8.23 -12.96
C VAL A 111 -9.57 7.78 -14.42
N ASP A 112 -10.66 8.08 -15.11
CA ASP A 112 -10.89 7.78 -16.53
C ASP A 112 -9.76 8.31 -17.43
N GLN A 113 -9.28 9.52 -17.17
CA GLN A 113 -8.19 10.14 -17.94
C GLN A 113 -6.83 9.49 -17.63
N VAL A 114 -6.61 9.05 -16.39
CA VAL A 114 -5.42 8.29 -16.01
C VAL A 114 -5.42 6.94 -16.73
N LEU A 115 -6.55 6.22 -16.72
CA LEU A 115 -6.69 4.92 -17.39
C LEU A 115 -6.54 5.04 -18.91
N ALA A 116 -7.13 6.06 -19.53
CA ALA A 116 -6.99 6.32 -20.97
C ALA A 116 -5.53 6.57 -21.40
N SER A 117 -4.67 6.98 -20.45
CA SER A 117 -3.23 7.20 -20.67
C SER A 117 -2.35 6.02 -20.24
N ALA A 118 -2.94 4.90 -19.79
CA ALA A 118 -2.20 3.73 -19.32
C ALA A 118 -1.20 3.24 -20.37
N ASN A 119 0.06 3.12 -19.96
CA ASN A 119 1.19 2.90 -20.85
C ASN A 119 1.99 1.64 -20.53
N HIS A 120 1.66 0.94 -19.45
CA HIS A 120 2.27 -0.35 -19.10
C HIS A 120 1.28 -1.48 -19.34
N PRO A 121 1.58 -2.44 -20.23
CA PRO A 121 0.75 -3.63 -20.38
C PRO A 121 0.97 -4.59 -19.21
N MET A 122 -0.10 -5.26 -18.80
CA MET A 122 0.03 -6.45 -17.95
C MET A 122 0.10 -7.70 -18.84
N ARG A 123 0.96 -8.63 -18.47
CA ARG A 123 1.06 -9.95 -19.11
C ARG A 123 -0.08 -10.83 -18.60
N ASN A 124 -0.70 -11.58 -19.49
CA ASN A 124 -1.67 -12.61 -19.09
C ASN A 124 -0.97 -13.82 -18.43
N ALA A 125 -1.77 -14.70 -17.81
CA ALA A 125 -1.30 -15.90 -17.11
C ALA A 125 -0.31 -16.76 -17.93
N ALA A 126 -0.54 -16.92 -19.23
CA ALA A 126 0.30 -17.73 -20.11
C ALA A 126 1.71 -17.13 -20.32
N ASN A 127 1.86 -15.82 -20.12
CA ASN A 127 3.11 -15.09 -20.29
C ASN A 127 3.77 -14.71 -18.96
N CYS A 128 3.24 -15.19 -17.83
CA CYS A 128 3.86 -15.04 -16.52
C CYS A 128 5.18 -15.81 -16.42
N TYR A 129 6.13 -15.28 -15.65
CA TYR A 129 7.35 -16.01 -15.33
C TYR A 129 7.06 -17.12 -14.32
N GLY A 130 7.89 -18.17 -14.32
CA GLY A 130 7.74 -19.29 -13.39
C GLY A 130 7.70 -18.85 -11.92
N THR A 131 8.52 -17.86 -11.55
CA THR A 131 8.55 -17.27 -10.20
C THR A 131 7.25 -16.56 -9.83
N GLU A 132 6.57 -15.93 -10.79
CA GLU A 132 5.27 -15.28 -10.57
C GLU A 132 4.15 -16.32 -10.42
N THR A 133 4.15 -17.35 -11.27
CA THR A 133 3.16 -18.44 -11.16
C THR A 133 3.31 -19.24 -9.87
N ALA A 134 4.54 -19.38 -9.36
CA ALA A 134 4.81 -20.04 -8.08
C ALA A 134 4.32 -19.23 -6.87
N ALA A 135 4.09 -17.93 -7.02
CA ALA A 135 3.57 -17.04 -5.99
C ALA A 135 2.03 -16.99 -5.93
N LEU A 136 1.34 -17.68 -6.84
CA LEU A 136 -0.11 -17.73 -6.85
C LEU A 136 -0.66 -18.43 -5.60
N PRO A 137 -1.84 -18.03 -5.11
CA PRO A 137 -2.46 -18.67 -3.97
C PRO A 137 -2.76 -20.15 -4.29
N VAL A 138 -2.38 -21.03 -3.35
CA VAL A 138 -2.69 -22.46 -3.43
C VAL A 138 -4.16 -22.72 -3.11
N LYS A 139 -4.73 -21.99 -2.13
CA LYS A 139 -6.15 -22.06 -1.76
C LYS A 139 -6.71 -20.67 -1.42
N PRO A 140 -7.83 -20.25 -2.04
CA PRO A 140 -8.41 -20.90 -3.21
C PRO A 140 -7.42 -20.84 -4.38
N THR A 141 -7.63 -21.70 -5.36
CA THR A 141 -6.93 -21.60 -6.63
C THR A 141 -7.27 -20.26 -7.27
N ALA A 142 -6.28 -19.56 -7.80
CA ALA A 142 -6.51 -18.36 -8.58
C ALA A 142 -7.34 -18.69 -9.84
N GLU A 143 -8.49 -18.04 -9.99
CA GLU A 143 -9.34 -18.18 -11.19
C GLU A 143 -8.81 -17.37 -12.38
N SER A 144 -8.05 -16.31 -12.09
CA SER A 144 -7.40 -15.45 -13.06
C SER A 144 -6.11 -14.93 -12.47
N SER A 145 -5.11 -14.72 -13.32
CA SER A 145 -3.83 -14.13 -12.92
C SER A 145 -3.29 -13.23 -14.02
N PHE A 146 -2.66 -12.15 -13.57
CA PHE A 146 -2.03 -11.15 -14.40
C PHE A 146 -0.65 -10.86 -13.80
N CYS A 147 0.31 -10.67 -14.69
CA CYS A 147 1.69 -10.43 -14.33
C CYS A 147 2.10 -9.03 -14.78
N TRP A 148 3.01 -8.44 -14.03
CA TRP A 148 3.44 -7.06 -14.27
C TRP A 148 4.21 -6.94 -15.59
N ASP A 149 4.33 -5.71 -16.10
CA ASP A 149 5.23 -5.44 -17.23
C ASP A 149 6.65 -5.93 -16.89
N THR A 150 7.41 -6.32 -17.89
CA THR A 150 8.69 -7.03 -17.75
C THR A 150 9.68 -6.36 -16.80
N GLY A 151 9.83 -5.03 -16.86
CA GLY A 151 10.70 -4.26 -15.96
C GLY A 151 10.17 -4.18 -14.52
N ASP A 152 8.87 -3.99 -14.34
CA ASP A 152 8.22 -3.94 -13.03
C ASP A 152 8.12 -5.33 -12.37
N ALA A 153 8.09 -6.41 -13.15
CA ALA A 153 8.01 -7.77 -12.65
C ALA A 153 9.28 -8.20 -11.88
N VAL A 154 10.45 -7.71 -12.31
CA VAL A 154 11.76 -8.17 -11.84
C VAL A 154 12.46 -7.17 -10.91
N THR A 155 11.96 -5.94 -10.79
CA THR A 155 12.56 -4.93 -9.91
C THR A 155 12.63 -5.40 -8.47
N GLN A 156 13.74 -5.09 -7.80
CA GLN A 156 13.92 -5.26 -6.36
C GLN A 156 13.80 -3.93 -5.61
N ASP A 157 13.72 -2.81 -6.32
CA ASP A 157 13.67 -1.47 -5.72
C ASP A 157 12.27 -1.15 -5.20
N TRP A 158 11.25 -1.82 -5.73
CA TRP A 158 9.86 -1.61 -5.38
C TRP A 158 9.16 -2.92 -5.00
N LEU A 159 8.47 -2.90 -3.87
CA LEU A 159 7.73 -4.02 -3.31
C LEU A 159 6.23 -3.78 -3.46
N ARG A 160 5.53 -4.79 -3.94
CA ARG A 160 4.07 -4.85 -4.05
C ARG A 160 3.48 -5.21 -2.71
N GLN A 161 2.66 -4.35 -2.11
CA GLN A 161 2.23 -4.56 -0.72
C GLN A 161 0.73 -4.38 -0.46
N SER A 162 -0.03 -3.77 -1.38
CA SER A 162 -1.49 -3.65 -1.22
C SER A 162 -2.24 -3.68 -2.54
N VAL A 163 -3.52 -4.05 -2.46
CA VAL A 163 -4.47 -4.03 -3.57
C VAL A 163 -5.85 -3.64 -3.07
N THR A 164 -6.56 -2.81 -3.84
CA THR A 164 -7.99 -2.49 -3.65
C THR A 164 -8.61 -2.29 -5.03
N SER A 165 -9.94 -2.27 -5.14
CA SER A 165 -10.63 -2.14 -6.42
C SER A 165 -11.81 -1.19 -6.34
N SER A 166 -12.36 -0.82 -7.50
CA SER A 166 -13.62 -0.08 -7.58
C SER A 166 -14.80 -0.81 -6.93
N GLY A 167 -14.71 -2.14 -6.72
CA GLY A 167 -15.69 -2.89 -5.95
C GLY A 167 -15.59 -2.74 -4.44
N ASP A 168 -14.46 -2.25 -3.92
CA ASP A 168 -14.36 -1.86 -2.50
C ASP A 168 -14.94 -0.44 -2.29
N ALA A 169 -14.94 0.37 -3.36
CA ALA A 169 -15.36 1.77 -3.32
C ALA A 169 -16.89 1.93 -3.22
N ASP A 170 -17.63 1.17 -4.03
CA ASP A 170 -19.10 1.21 -4.11
C ASP A 170 -19.65 -0.17 -4.54
N ASN A 171 -20.92 -0.41 -4.23
CA ASN A 171 -21.61 -1.69 -4.40
C ASN A 171 -21.80 -2.10 -5.87
N ASP A 172 -21.72 -1.17 -6.81
CA ASP A 172 -21.88 -1.47 -8.24
C ASP A 172 -20.61 -2.01 -8.90
N GLY A 173 -19.49 -2.03 -8.18
CA GLY A 173 -18.23 -2.58 -8.66
C GLY A 173 -17.43 -1.65 -9.56
N VAL A 174 -17.89 -0.42 -9.81
CA VAL A 174 -17.31 0.49 -10.81
C VAL A 174 -17.07 1.89 -10.27
N TRP A 175 -16.07 2.56 -10.84
CA TRP A 175 -15.86 3.99 -10.63
C TRP A 175 -16.29 4.75 -11.87
N GLY A 176 -17.46 5.40 -11.80
CA GLY A 176 -18.14 5.94 -12.97
C GLY A 176 -18.59 4.81 -13.89
N THR A 177 -17.87 4.61 -15.00
CA THR A 177 -18.11 3.49 -15.92
C THR A 177 -16.95 2.48 -15.96
N ASN A 178 -15.93 2.67 -15.12
CA ASN A 178 -14.68 1.92 -15.21
C ASN A 178 -14.57 0.87 -14.11
N LYS A 179 -14.11 -0.32 -14.48
CA LYS A 179 -13.56 -1.30 -13.53
C LYS A 179 -12.10 -0.98 -13.29
N VAL A 180 -11.74 -0.78 -12.03
CA VAL A 180 -10.41 -0.29 -11.66
C VAL A 180 -9.83 -1.16 -10.57
N ILE A 181 -8.56 -1.54 -10.72
CA ILE A 181 -7.77 -2.13 -9.65
C ILE A 181 -6.65 -1.14 -9.32
N LEU A 182 -6.43 -0.89 -8.04
CA LEU A 182 -5.31 -0.11 -7.54
C LEU A 182 -4.33 -1.04 -6.85
N ALA A 183 -3.05 -0.97 -7.22
CA ALA A 183 -2.00 -1.71 -6.53
C ALA A 183 -0.96 -0.75 -5.95
N GLY A 184 -0.75 -0.82 -4.64
CA GLY A 184 0.18 0.03 -3.90
C GLY A 184 1.55 -0.62 -3.79
N TRP A 185 2.59 0.14 -4.12
CA TRP A 185 3.98 -0.30 -4.09
C TRP A 185 4.83 0.65 -3.25
N GLY A 186 5.59 0.11 -2.29
CA GLY A 186 6.56 0.85 -1.51
C GLY A 186 7.99 0.61 -2.01
N GLN A 187 8.85 1.60 -1.94
CA GLN A 187 10.28 1.40 -2.18
C GLN A 187 10.90 0.51 -1.09
N ASN A 188 11.74 -0.46 -1.51
CA ASN A 188 12.34 -1.48 -0.65
C ASN A 188 13.30 -0.89 0.41
N GLY A 189 13.82 0.34 0.21
CA GLY A 189 14.68 0.98 1.22
C GLY A 189 16.11 0.42 1.30
N THR A 190 16.35 -0.74 0.68
CA THR A 190 17.63 -1.46 0.68
C THR A 190 18.54 -1.00 -0.46
N THR A 191 17.96 -0.64 -1.59
CA THR A 191 18.64 -0.11 -2.78
C THR A 191 18.34 1.38 -3.01
N THR A 192 17.34 1.93 -2.31
CA THR A 192 16.86 3.31 -2.41
C THR A 192 16.63 3.87 -1.01
N THR A 193 16.78 5.17 -0.77
CA THR A 193 16.67 5.75 0.60
C THR A 193 15.43 6.63 0.79
N TYR A 194 14.60 6.77 -0.24
CA TYR A 194 13.49 7.72 -0.23
C TYR A 194 12.21 7.16 0.38
N HIS A 195 12.04 5.82 0.43
CA HIS A 195 10.86 5.12 0.96
C HIS A 195 9.55 5.60 0.32
N MET A 196 9.58 5.95 -0.97
CA MET A 196 8.41 6.46 -1.68
C MET A 196 7.37 5.37 -1.90
N GLY A 197 6.11 5.77 -1.85
CA GLY A 197 5.00 4.97 -2.34
C GLY A 197 4.58 5.37 -3.75
N ARG A 198 4.11 4.41 -4.55
CA ARG A 198 3.48 4.63 -5.86
C ARG A 198 2.26 3.73 -6.02
N ILE A 199 1.29 4.16 -6.83
CA ILE A 199 0.05 3.41 -7.04
C ILE A 199 -0.11 3.13 -8.54
N ALA A 200 -0.28 1.86 -8.90
CA ALA A 200 -0.69 1.48 -10.24
C ALA A 200 -2.21 1.61 -10.34
N PHE A 201 -2.68 2.47 -11.22
CA PHE A 201 -4.07 2.56 -11.64
C PHE A 201 -4.24 1.62 -12.83
N ILE A 202 -4.82 0.44 -12.57
CA ILE A 202 -5.00 -0.62 -13.55
C ILE A 202 -6.39 -0.49 -14.16
N ASP A 203 -6.42 -0.35 -15.49
CA ASP A 203 -7.63 -0.48 -16.30
C ASP A 203 -8.01 -1.95 -16.38
N ALA A 204 -9.13 -2.31 -15.73
CA ALA A 204 -9.67 -3.65 -15.68
C ALA A 204 -10.98 -3.78 -16.49
N ASN A 205 -11.24 -2.85 -17.41
CA ASN A 205 -12.43 -2.89 -18.26
C ASN A 205 -12.43 -4.07 -19.24
N ASP A 206 -11.26 -4.46 -19.75
CA ASP A 206 -11.05 -5.65 -20.59
C ASP A 206 -10.10 -6.64 -19.88
N PRO A 207 -10.61 -7.76 -19.33
CA PRO A 207 -9.78 -8.72 -18.62
C PRO A 207 -8.71 -9.41 -19.48
N ASN A 208 -8.75 -9.27 -20.81
CA ASN A 208 -7.72 -9.83 -21.69
C ASN A 208 -6.58 -8.84 -21.98
N ASN A 209 -6.73 -7.58 -21.57
CA ASN A 209 -5.85 -6.49 -21.97
C ASN A 209 -5.69 -5.45 -20.85
N LEU A 210 -5.36 -5.90 -19.65
CA LEU A 210 -5.08 -5.01 -18.53
C LEU A 210 -3.88 -4.13 -18.86
N LYS A 211 -4.01 -2.85 -18.55
CA LYS A 211 -2.94 -1.86 -18.63
C LYS A 211 -2.95 -1.00 -17.38
N TYR A 212 -1.82 -0.42 -17.02
CA TYR A 212 -1.76 0.47 -15.89
C TYR A 212 -0.96 1.74 -16.15
N ARG A 213 -1.25 2.72 -15.30
CA ARG A 213 -0.51 3.97 -15.17
C ARG A 213 -0.06 4.14 -13.74
N TRP A 214 1.19 4.56 -13.56
CA TRP A 214 1.68 4.97 -12.25
C TRP A 214 1.17 6.36 -11.87
N VAL A 215 0.69 6.48 -10.64
CA VAL A 215 0.34 7.74 -9.98
C VAL A 215 1.15 7.84 -8.69
N LEU A 216 1.78 9.00 -8.48
CA LEU A 216 2.59 9.29 -7.30
C LEU A 216 1.71 9.96 -6.22
N PRO A 217 1.43 9.32 -5.08
CA PRO A 217 0.82 10.00 -3.94
C PRO A 217 1.78 11.04 -3.35
N VAL A 218 1.28 12.25 -3.09
CA VAL A 218 2.08 13.39 -2.63
C VAL A 218 1.43 14.12 -1.46
N ILE A 219 2.24 14.77 -0.64
CA ILE A 219 1.81 15.60 0.49
C ILE A 219 2.02 17.07 0.10
N PRO A 220 0.94 17.89 0.01
CA PRO A 220 1.05 19.32 -0.22
C PRO A 220 1.89 20.00 0.87
N LEU A 221 2.76 20.91 0.47
CA LEU A 221 3.58 21.73 1.35
C LEU A 221 3.27 23.21 1.16
N ASN A 222 3.67 24.04 2.12
CA ASN A 222 3.75 25.49 1.96
C ASN A 222 2.46 26.15 1.42
N GLY A 223 1.30 25.69 1.87
CA GLY A 223 0.02 26.25 1.40
C GLY A 223 -0.33 25.93 -0.05
N GLY A 224 0.19 24.83 -0.59
CA GLY A 224 -0.07 24.38 -1.96
C GLY A 224 0.92 24.87 -3.01
N THR A 225 2.03 25.49 -2.60
CA THR A 225 3.05 25.99 -3.54
C THR A 225 4.15 24.97 -3.83
N ASP A 226 4.15 23.83 -3.14
CA ASP A 226 5.06 22.71 -3.38
C ASP A 226 4.43 21.38 -2.89
N TYR A 227 5.07 20.24 -3.15
CA TYR A 227 4.72 18.95 -2.57
C TYR A 227 5.94 18.03 -2.44
N ARG A 228 5.86 17.10 -1.48
CA ARG A 228 6.79 15.97 -1.36
C ARG A 228 6.11 14.66 -1.69
N ALA A 229 6.88 13.64 -2.08
CA ALA A 229 6.35 12.28 -2.19
C ALA A 229 5.85 11.77 -0.84
N LEU A 230 4.77 10.99 -0.86
CA LEU A 230 4.37 10.19 0.29
C LEU A 230 5.46 9.15 0.58
N LYS A 231 5.92 9.12 1.82
CA LYS A 231 6.73 8.00 2.33
C LYS A 231 5.79 6.93 2.87
N SER A 232 5.83 5.75 2.29
CA SER A 232 4.97 4.64 2.70
C SER A 232 5.49 3.33 2.12
N HIS A 233 5.35 2.26 2.90
CA HIS A 233 5.52 0.89 2.41
C HIS A 233 4.28 0.38 1.66
N MET A 234 3.19 1.16 1.59
CA MET A 234 1.97 0.76 0.91
C MET A 234 1.40 -0.57 1.44
N GLY A 235 1.60 -0.88 2.72
CA GLY A 235 1.10 -2.12 3.32
C GLY A 235 -0.39 -2.11 3.65
N GLY A 236 -1.02 -0.93 3.72
CA GLY A 236 -2.47 -0.77 3.81
C GLY A 236 -2.96 0.27 2.81
N MET A 237 -3.93 -0.12 1.99
CA MET A 237 -4.59 0.76 1.04
C MET A 237 -6.04 0.32 0.89
N VAL A 238 -6.98 1.21 1.21
CA VAL A 238 -8.42 0.95 1.16
C VAL A 238 -9.09 2.03 0.34
N TRP A 239 -9.90 1.63 -0.64
CA TRP A 239 -10.76 2.54 -1.38
C TRP A 239 -12.16 2.53 -0.75
N TYR A 240 -12.62 3.70 -0.31
CA TYR A 240 -13.96 3.90 0.22
C TYR A 240 -14.61 5.11 -0.46
N GLN A 241 -15.73 4.91 -1.18
CA GLN A 241 -16.40 5.95 -1.95
C GLN A 241 -15.42 6.70 -2.87
N ASP A 242 -15.28 8.02 -2.72
CA ASP A 242 -14.35 8.84 -3.49
C ASP A 242 -12.99 9.06 -2.81
N LYS A 243 -12.69 8.26 -1.78
CA LYS A 243 -11.47 8.38 -0.98
C LYS A 243 -10.60 7.14 -1.09
N LEU A 244 -9.30 7.38 -1.15
CA LEU A 244 -8.28 6.36 -1.00
C LEU A 244 -7.53 6.61 0.31
N ILE A 245 -7.53 5.62 1.19
CA ILE A 245 -6.89 5.67 2.51
C ILE A 245 -5.63 4.83 2.43
N VAL A 246 -4.49 5.40 2.76
CA VAL A 246 -3.19 4.74 2.62
C VAL A 246 -2.42 4.85 3.94
N THR A 247 -1.86 3.75 4.43
CA THR A 247 -1.00 3.78 5.62
C THR A 247 0.31 4.51 5.33
N SER A 248 0.81 5.23 6.33
CA SER A 248 2.06 5.97 6.26
C SER A 248 3.26 5.08 6.60
N TRP A 249 4.46 5.60 6.37
CA TRP A 249 5.68 5.03 6.92
C TRP A 249 5.81 5.34 8.42
N GLU A 250 6.31 4.40 9.22
CA GLU A 250 6.48 4.55 10.67
C GLU A 250 7.40 5.71 11.09
N LYS A 251 8.28 6.17 10.17
CA LYS A 251 9.18 7.33 10.38
C LYS A 251 8.76 8.55 9.56
N ASP A 252 7.49 8.68 9.24
CA ASP A 252 6.96 9.89 8.62
C ASP A 252 7.22 11.10 9.52
N SER A 253 7.75 12.17 8.92
CA SER A 253 8.18 13.37 9.66
C SER A 253 7.05 14.09 10.37
N ASP A 254 5.83 13.90 9.85
CA ASP A 254 4.63 14.56 10.33
C ASP A 254 3.89 13.69 11.37
N ASN A 255 4.46 12.54 11.76
CA ASN A 255 3.91 11.56 12.71
C ASN A 255 2.50 11.06 12.33
N ASN A 256 2.14 11.12 11.05
CA ASN A 256 0.90 10.58 10.55
C ASN A 256 1.02 9.07 10.38
N VAL A 257 -0.05 8.35 10.71
CA VAL A 257 -0.16 6.89 10.52
C VAL A 257 -0.92 6.53 9.25
N MET A 258 -1.69 7.46 8.68
CA MET A 258 -2.37 7.28 7.40
C MET A 258 -2.63 8.62 6.71
N TYR A 259 -2.77 8.57 5.39
CA TYR A 259 -3.12 9.69 4.52
C TYR A 259 -4.39 9.38 3.72
N ILE A 260 -5.17 10.41 3.46
CA ILE A 260 -6.42 10.35 2.72
C ILE A 260 -6.23 11.10 1.40
N PHE A 261 -6.60 10.47 0.31
CA PHE A 261 -6.55 11.03 -1.04
C PHE A 261 -7.95 11.05 -1.64
N ASP A 262 -8.19 11.97 -2.57
CA ASP A 262 -9.48 12.09 -3.28
C ASP A 262 -9.34 11.61 -4.72
N MET A 263 -10.14 10.60 -5.11
CA MET A 263 -10.11 9.98 -6.44
C MET A 263 -10.46 10.94 -7.58
N LYS A 264 -11.00 12.12 -7.27
CA LYS A 264 -11.33 13.18 -8.24
C LYS A 264 -10.23 14.24 -8.36
N ARG A 265 -9.13 14.11 -7.60
CA ARG A 265 -8.12 15.17 -7.43
C ARG A 265 -6.73 14.68 -7.84
N ILE A 266 -6.62 14.10 -9.03
CA ILE A 266 -5.33 13.71 -9.61
C ILE A 266 -4.81 14.89 -10.43
N LEU A 267 -3.55 15.27 -10.27
CA LEU A 267 -2.92 16.36 -11.02
C LEU A 267 -1.85 15.81 -11.95
N GLN A 268 -1.53 16.56 -13.00
CA GLN A 268 -0.57 16.13 -14.01
C GLN A 268 0.74 16.92 -13.88
N ALA A 269 1.86 16.21 -13.78
CA ALA A 269 3.19 16.82 -13.82
C ALA A 269 3.49 17.37 -15.22
N THR A 270 4.25 18.46 -15.29
CA THR A 270 4.57 19.16 -16.54
C THR A 270 6.03 19.03 -16.94
N VAL A 271 6.89 18.61 -16.02
CA VAL A 271 8.32 18.42 -16.23
C VAL A 271 8.69 16.98 -15.93
N ASN A 272 9.31 16.31 -16.91
CA ASN A 272 9.87 14.98 -16.72
C ASN A 272 11.29 15.09 -16.13
N SER A 273 11.40 14.88 -14.82
CA SER A 273 12.69 14.83 -14.12
C SER A 273 12.60 13.89 -12.92
N SER A 274 13.75 13.54 -12.31
CA SER A 274 13.80 12.73 -11.08
C SER A 274 13.49 13.53 -9.80
N ALA A 275 13.21 14.83 -9.91
CA ALA A 275 12.77 15.62 -8.76
C ALA A 275 11.29 15.38 -8.47
N VAL A 276 10.89 15.61 -7.22
CA VAL A 276 9.49 15.65 -6.79
C VAL A 276 9.18 17.05 -6.29
N GLY A 277 8.08 17.63 -6.76
CA GLY A 277 7.61 18.95 -6.35
C GLY A 277 7.76 20.01 -7.43
N LYS A 278 7.77 21.28 -7.01
CA LYS A 278 7.99 22.43 -7.89
C LYS A 278 9.44 22.43 -8.38
N VAL A 279 9.61 22.61 -9.68
CA VAL A 279 10.93 22.73 -10.32
C VAL A 279 10.95 23.93 -11.26
N SER A 280 12.13 24.28 -11.77
CA SER A 280 12.24 25.29 -12.82
C SER A 280 11.38 24.88 -14.03
N GLY A 281 10.45 25.74 -14.42
CA GLY A 281 9.57 25.52 -15.58
C GLY A 281 8.30 24.70 -15.31
N GLY A 282 8.06 24.23 -14.07
CA GLY A 282 6.81 23.54 -13.77
C GLY A 282 6.86 22.62 -12.56
N TRP A 283 6.30 21.43 -12.72
CA TRP A 283 6.05 20.47 -11.65
C TRP A 283 6.54 19.09 -12.06
N SER A 284 7.28 18.42 -11.19
CA SER A 284 7.88 17.12 -11.44
C SER A 284 7.38 16.07 -10.44
N ALA A 285 7.31 14.82 -10.90
CA ALA A 285 6.82 13.71 -10.11
C ALA A 285 7.72 12.48 -10.27
N ASP A 286 9.04 12.65 -10.18
CA ASP A 286 10.03 11.57 -10.31
C ASP A 286 9.81 10.70 -11.57
N GLY A 287 9.69 11.34 -12.73
CA GLY A 287 9.41 10.69 -14.01
C GLY A 287 7.96 10.20 -14.20
N TYR A 288 7.11 10.23 -13.17
CA TYR A 288 5.68 9.94 -13.31
C TYR A 288 4.93 11.12 -13.96
N GLN A 289 3.83 10.80 -14.64
CA GLN A 289 2.98 11.82 -15.29
C GLN A 289 1.92 12.39 -14.33
N TYR A 290 1.54 11.64 -13.29
CA TYR A 290 0.43 12.01 -12.42
C TYR A 290 0.85 11.99 -10.96
N VAL A 291 0.33 12.96 -10.21
CA VAL A 291 0.39 13.01 -8.75
C VAL A 291 -1.01 13.00 -8.16
N MET A 292 -1.15 12.46 -6.96
CA MET A 292 -2.39 12.47 -6.20
C MET A 292 -2.13 13.14 -4.85
N PRO A 293 -2.54 14.40 -4.66
CA PRO A 293 -2.31 15.11 -3.40
C PRO A 293 -3.20 14.57 -2.27
N ALA A 294 -2.61 14.39 -1.09
CA ALA A 294 -3.37 14.11 0.11
C ALA A 294 -4.31 15.29 0.44
N ILE A 295 -5.53 14.98 0.84
CA ILE A 295 -6.53 15.94 1.32
C ILE A 295 -6.59 16.01 2.85
N GLY A 296 -5.97 15.06 3.52
CA GLY A 296 -5.87 14.98 4.97
C GLY A 296 -5.05 13.78 5.41
N SER A 297 -4.85 13.68 6.71
CA SER A 297 -4.12 12.60 7.35
C SER A 297 -4.66 12.36 8.76
N TYR A 298 -4.24 11.25 9.35
CA TYR A 298 -4.49 10.99 10.77
C TYR A 298 -3.18 10.66 11.48
N SER A 299 -3.02 11.19 12.69
CA SER A 299 -2.02 10.75 13.66
C SER A 299 -2.70 10.01 14.82
N LEU A 300 -1.91 9.38 15.68
CA LEU A 300 -2.41 8.86 16.96
C LEU A 300 -2.25 9.91 18.05
N ALA A 301 -3.25 10.05 18.93
CA ALA A 301 -3.18 10.92 20.10
C ALA A 301 -2.04 10.51 21.06
N GLY A 302 -1.70 9.22 21.08
CA GLY A 302 -0.56 8.68 21.81
C GLY A 302 0.79 9.09 21.24
N GLY A 303 0.87 9.64 20.02
CA GLY A 303 2.10 9.96 19.31
C GLY A 303 2.52 8.86 18.33
N ALA A 304 3.66 9.08 17.67
CA ALA A 304 4.20 8.14 16.69
C ALA A 304 4.51 6.77 17.31
N CYS A 305 4.36 5.73 16.48
CA CYS A 305 4.81 4.38 16.80
C CYS A 305 6.31 4.25 16.51
N SER A 306 6.94 3.20 17.04
CA SER A 306 8.31 2.83 16.71
C SER A 306 8.43 1.31 16.69
N SER A 307 8.94 0.76 15.60
CA SER A 307 9.24 -0.67 15.48
C SER A 307 10.43 -1.11 16.34
N ALA A 308 11.16 -0.17 16.95
CA ALA A 308 12.34 -0.47 17.77
C ALA A 308 11.99 -0.88 19.22
N ASN A 309 10.76 -0.67 19.67
CA ASN A 309 10.34 -0.91 21.05
C ASN A 309 8.83 -1.20 21.14
N ASP A 310 8.46 -2.04 22.11
CA ASP A 310 7.05 -2.35 22.42
C ASP A 310 6.49 -1.36 23.45
N ASP A 311 6.33 -0.10 23.03
CA ASP A 311 5.80 0.97 23.88
C ASP A 311 4.26 1.05 23.89
N SER A 312 3.61 -0.03 23.44
CA SER A 312 2.15 -0.15 23.31
C SER A 312 1.51 0.85 22.33
N ARG A 313 2.28 1.42 21.38
CA ARG A 313 1.74 2.24 20.29
C ARG A 313 1.72 1.44 18.99
N PRO A 314 0.56 1.25 18.35
CA PRO A 314 0.48 0.43 17.16
C PRO A 314 1.12 1.14 15.97
N CYS A 315 2.02 0.45 15.28
CA CYS A 315 2.39 0.80 13.92
C CYS A 315 1.33 0.29 12.94
N PHE A 316 0.80 1.20 12.13
CA PHE A 316 -0.12 0.85 11.05
C PHE A 316 0.70 0.34 9.86
N GLY A 317 1.13 -0.92 9.93
CA GLY A 317 1.85 -1.58 8.83
C GLY A 317 0.92 -1.96 7.68
N SER A 318 -0.31 -2.37 8.01
CA SER A 318 -1.37 -2.71 7.06
C SER A 318 -2.74 -2.37 7.63
N ILE A 319 -3.68 -2.06 6.75
CA ILE A 319 -5.12 -2.01 7.03
C ILE A 319 -5.73 -2.91 5.96
N LEU A 320 -6.49 -3.92 6.38
CA LEU A 320 -7.23 -4.86 5.53
C LEU A 320 -8.72 -4.54 5.63
#